data_AF-A0A6H2CUZ7-F1
#
_entry.id   AF-A0A6H2CUZ7-F1
#
_cell.length_a   1.000
_cell.length_b   1.000
_cell.length_c   1.000
_cell.angle_alpha   90.00
_cell.angle_beta   90.00
_cell.angle_gamma   90.00
#
_symmetry.space_group_name_H-M   'P 1'
#
loop_
_entity.id
_entity.type
_entity.pdbx_description
1 polymer ?
#
loop_
_entity_poly.entity_id
_entity_poly.type
_entity_poly.pdbx_seq_one_letter_code
_entity_poly.pdbx_strand_id
1 'polypeptide(L)' 'MAYGWLAFIHMLAFPGSSFRTTALLLIAWGGALEILQEFVPYRHSSIEDILANSIGIMLGGYVSLHKRKHT' A
#
# COMPACT_ATOMS: atom_id res chain seq x y z
N MET A 1 3.89 5.17 -5.59
CA MET A 1 3.08 4.66 -6.73
C MET A 1 2.88 3.14 -6.69
N ALA A 2 3.93 2.33 -6.49
CA ALA A 2 3.81 0.85 -6.46
C ALA A 2 2.80 0.32 -5.43
N TYR A 3 2.78 0.87 -4.21
CA TYR A 3 1.84 0.45 -3.16
C TYR A 3 0.37 0.79 -3.46
N GLY A 4 0.12 1.81 -4.27
CA GLY A 4 -1.24 2.10 -4.74
C GLY A 4 -1.75 1.04 -5.70
N TRP A 5 -0.87 0.53 -6.58
CA TRP A 5 -1.21 -0.60 -7.45
C TRP A 5 -1.41 -1.88 -6.65
N LEU A 6 -0.60 -2.12 -5.64
CA LEU A 6 -0.74 -3.27 -4.73
C LEU A 6 -2.09 -3.23 -4.00
N ALA A 7 -2.46 -2.08 -3.44
CA ALA A 7 -3.76 -1.88 -2.80
C ALA A 7 -4.90 -2.09 -3.81
N PHE A 8 -4.75 -1.52 -5.02
CA PHE A 8 -5.77 -1.61 -6.06
C PHE A 8 -6.04 -3.06 -6.47
N ILE A 9 -4.97 -3.79 -6.82
CA ILE A 9 -5.01 -5.20 -7.25
C ILE A 9 -5.51 -6.10 -6.12
N HIS A 10 -5.02 -5.92 -4.89
CA HIS A 10 -5.48 -6.72 -3.75
C HIS A 10 -6.99 -6.59 -3.57
N MET A 11 -7.52 -5.36 -3.65
CA MET A 11 -8.94 -5.13 -3.53
C MET A 11 -9.74 -5.65 -4.73
N LEU A 12 -9.18 -5.73 -5.93
CA LEU A 12 -9.87 -6.39 -7.04
C LEU A 12 -9.84 -7.92 -6.91
N ALA A 13 -8.71 -8.49 -6.53
CA ALA A 13 -8.52 -9.94 -6.38
C ALA A 13 -9.34 -10.51 -5.22
N PHE A 14 -9.49 -9.75 -4.13
CA PHE A 14 -10.21 -10.16 -2.93
C PHE A 14 -11.37 -9.20 -2.64
N PRO A 15 -12.52 -9.30 -3.33
CA PRO A 15 -13.63 -8.36 -3.22
C PRO A 15 -14.26 -8.29 -1.81
N GLY A 16 -14.16 -9.35 -1.02
CA GLY A 16 -14.61 -9.37 0.39
C GLY A 16 -13.64 -8.73 1.39
N SER A 17 -12.44 -8.34 0.95
CA SER A 17 -11.46 -7.70 1.85
C SER A 17 -11.87 -6.27 2.21
N SER A 18 -11.75 -5.96 3.50
CA SER A 18 -11.91 -4.60 4.03
C SER A 18 -10.73 -3.74 3.64
N PHE A 19 -11.00 -2.57 3.06
CA PHE A 19 -9.97 -1.58 2.71
C PHE A 19 -9.08 -1.25 3.92
N ARG A 20 -9.68 -1.10 5.12
CA ARG A 20 -8.93 -0.78 6.34
C ARG A 20 -7.89 -1.86 6.65
N THR A 21 -8.27 -3.13 6.57
CA THR A 21 -7.36 -4.26 6.81
C THR A 21 -6.25 -4.29 5.76
N THR A 22 -6.60 -4.15 4.48
CA THR A 22 -5.61 -4.08 3.39
C THR A 22 -4.64 -2.93 3.59
N ALA A 23 -5.13 -1.74 3.93
CA ALA A 23 -4.29 -0.57 4.13
C ALA A 23 -3.32 -0.75 5.30
N LEU A 24 -3.80 -1.26 6.43
CA LEU A 24 -2.95 -1.52 7.60
C LEU A 24 -1.86 -2.54 7.30
N LEU A 25 -2.20 -3.65 6.62
CA LEU A 25 -1.21 -4.66 6.24
C LEU A 25 -0.16 -4.11 5.29
N LEU A 26 -0.58 -3.30 4.30
CA LEU A 26 0.34 -2.71 3.33
C LEU A 26 1.24 -1.64 3.95
N ILE A 27 0.72 -0.83 4.87
CA ILE A 27 1.54 0.13 5.63
C ILE A 27 2.54 -0.62 6.51
N ALA A 28 2.11 -1.63 7.25
CA ALA A 28 2.99 -2.45 8.08
C ALA A 28 4.09 -3.13 7.23
N TRP A 29 3.71 -3.67 6.07
CA TRP A 29 4.65 -4.27 5.12
C TRP A 29 5.65 -3.26 4.56
N GLY A 30 5.19 -2.07 4.16
CA GLY A 30 6.06 -0.99 3.68
C GLY A 30 7.02 -0.48 4.75
N GLY A 31 6.53 -0.26 5.98
CA GLY A 31 7.38 0.13 7.10
C GLY A 31 8.41 -0.92 7.47
N ALA A 32 8.04 -2.21 7.43
CA ALA A 32 9.00 -3.30 7.65
C ALA A 32 10.09 -3.33 6.58
N LEU A 33 9.75 -3.11 5.30
CA LEU A 33 10.73 -3.06 4.22
C LEU A 33 11.68 -1.87 4.36
N GLU A 34 11.17 -0.72 4.79
CA GLU A 34 11.94 0.47 5.11
C GLU A 34 12.98 0.20 6.22
N ILE A 35 12.57 -0.47 7.30
CA ILE A 35 13.50 -0.89 8.37
C ILE A 35 14.55 -1.86 7.83
N LEU A 36 14.15 -2.81 6.99
CA LEU A 36 15.06 -3.78 6.40
C LEU A 36 16.04 -3.16 5.40
N GLN A 37 15.65 -2.06 4.73
CA GLN A 37 16.50 -1.33 3.79
C GLN A 37 17.72 -0.70 4.48
N GLU A 38 17.65 -0.40 5.77
CA GLU A 38 18.80 0.08 6.55
C GLU A 38 19.94 -0.94 6.62
N PHE A 39 19.64 -2.23 6.45
CA PHE A 39 20.64 -3.32 6.42
C PHE A 39 21.18 -3.58 5.01
N VAL A 40 20.69 -2.89 3.99
CA VAL A 40 21.12 -3.06 2.60
C VAL A 40 22.14 -1.99 2.23
N PRO A 41 23.36 -2.38 1.79
CA PRO A 41 24.37 -1.41 1.38
C PRO A 41 23.84 -0.45 0.31
N TYR A 42 24.16 0.84 0.43
CA TYR A 42 23.74 1.92 -0.49
C TYR A 42 22.22 2.20 -0.51
N ARG A 43 21.47 1.74 0.50
CA ARG A 43 20.09 2.13 0.75
C ARG A 43 19.96 2.75 2.13
N HIS A 44 19.03 3.69 2.25
CA HIS A 44 18.69 4.35 3.49
C HIS A 44 17.19 4.31 3.66
N SER A 45 16.75 4.10 4.89
CA SER A 45 15.36 4.32 5.26
C SER A 45 14.99 5.79 5.06
N SER A 46 13.82 6.05 4.49
CA SER A 46 13.27 7.37 4.21
C SER A 46 11.82 7.46 4.68
N ILE A 47 11.57 8.45 5.55
CA ILE A 47 10.21 8.75 6.02
C ILE A 47 9.33 9.20 4.84
N GLU A 48 9.92 9.87 3.85
CA GLU A 48 9.26 10.30 2.62
C GLU A 48 8.69 9.10 1.83
N ASP A 49 9.42 7.98 1.79
CA ASP A 49 8.98 6.75 1.13
C ASP A 49 7.79 6.11 1.86
N ILE A 50 7.80 6.12 3.20
CA ILE A 50 6.65 5.68 4.02
C ILE A 50 5.41 6.53 3.72
N LEU A 51 5.56 7.85 3.66
CA LEU A 51 4.47 8.77 3.35
C LEU A 51 3.94 8.57 1.92
N ALA A 52 4.84 8.46 0.93
CA ALA A 52 4.47 8.24 -0.46
C ALA A 52 3.73 6.89 -0.66
N ASN A 53 4.15 5.85 0.05
CA ASN A 53 3.48 4.55 0.05
C ASN A 53 2.09 4.65 0.69
N SER A 54 1.97 5.32 1.83
CA SER A 54 0.70 5.53 2.53
C SER A 54 -0.32 6.27 1.66
N ILE A 55 0.10 7.36 1.00
CA ILE A 55 -0.75 8.10 0.05
C ILE A 55 -1.16 7.20 -1.13
N GLY A 56 -0.20 6.44 -1.68
CA GLY A 56 -0.47 5.47 -2.74
C GLY A 56 -1.56 4.47 -2.37
N ILE A 57 -1.48 3.87 -1.18
CA ILE A 57 -2.48 2.90 -0.67
C ILE A 57 -3.87 3.54 -0.59
N MET A 58 -3.96 4.78 -0.08
CA MET A 58 -5.23 5.51 0.02
C MET A 58 -5.86 5.74 -1.35
N LEU A 59 -5.07 6.19 -2.33
CA LEU A 59 -5.55 6.43 -3.69
C LEU A 59 -5.96 5.13 -4.39
N GLY A 60 -5.14 4.08 -4.29
CA GLY A 60 -5.44 2.76 -4.88
C GLY A 60 -6.72 2.15 -4.31
N GLY A 61 -6.89 2.21 -2.99
CA GLY A 61 -8.11 1.75 -2.34
C GLY A 61 -9.34 2.57 -2.69
N TYR A 62 -9.21 3.90 -2.78
CA TYR A 62 -10.30 4.77 -3.24
C TYR A 62 -10.79 4.38 -4.64
N VAL A 63 -9.87 4.18 -5.58
CA VAL A 63 -10.20 3.78 -6.96
C VAL A 63 -10.85 2.39 -6.97
N SER A 64 -10.33 1.42 -6.19
CA SER A 64 -10.93 0.09 -6.10
C SER A 64 -12.35 0.11 -5.53
N LEU A 65 -12.56 0.87 -4.45
CA LEU A 65 -13.89 1.02 -3.85
C LEU A 65 -14.86 1.69 -4.82
N HIS A 66 -14.41 2.68 -5.57
CA HIS A 66 -15.24 3.31 -6.60
C HIS A 66 -15.59 2.31 -7.71
N LYS A 67 -14.63 1.52 -8.20
CA LYS A 67 -14.87 0.46 -9.20
C LYS A 67 -15.87 -0.59 -8.71
N ARG A 68 -15.74 -1.06 -7.46
CA ARG A 68 -16.66 -2.06 -6.88
C ARG A 68 -18.11 -1.55 -6.75
N LYS A 69 -18.33 -0.23 -6.67
CA LYS A 69 -19.70 0.34 -6.62
C LYS A 69 -20.41 0.35 -7.98
N HIS A 70 -19.68 0.22 -9.09
CA HIS A 70 -20.21 0.31 -10.46
C HIS A 70 -20.16 -1.04 -11.22
N THR A 71 -19.97 -2.15 -10.50
CA THR A 71 -19.99 -3.52 -11.02
C THR A 71 -21.06 -4.30 -10.27
#